data_AF-A0A373VPK1-F1
#
_entry.id   AF-A0A373VPK1-F1
#
_cell.length_a   1.000
_cell.length_b   1.000
_cell.length_c   1.000
_cell.angle_alpha   90.00
_cell.angle_beta   90.00
_cell.angle_gamma   90.00
#
_symmetry.space_group_name_H-M   'P 1'
#
loop_
_entity.id
_entity.type
_entity.pdbx_description
1 polymer ?
#
loop_
_entity_poly.entity_id
_entity_poly.type
_entity_poly.pdbx_seq_one_letter_code
_entity_poly.pdbx_strand_id
1 'polypeptide(L)'
;MDENSYVVYTRGSFICKGIDTSAPSLWSSYIVRDSDGSYKILGDLEQNKEVSDYMDSLKFDEDVKKLTAEVQADYEKAQQDDTALAAFLNGLGEEVDSTTSQTSDGTTMTVAEGCNVRSAANSDEDNIIGGLDEGDQVQVLGQEGDWIQIEYDGQTGYVYSGLLQ
;
A
#
# COMPACT_ATOMS: atom_id res chain seq x y z
N MET A 1 15.05 34.05 -8.33
CA MET A 1 13.74 33.89 -7.65
C MET A 1 12.91 35.16 -7.74
N ASP A 2 11.60 35.05 -7.94
CA ASP A 2 10.69 36.20 -7.93
C ASP A 2 10.37 36.67 -6.51
N GLU A 3 10.27 37.98 -6.30
CA GLU A 3 10.02 38.60 -4.98
C GLU A 3 8.68 38.21 -4.32
N ASN A 4 7.75 37.61 -5.08
CA ASN A 4 6.42 37.23 -4.62
C ASN A 4 6.19 35.71 -4.63
N SER A 5 7.27 34.94 -4.55
CA SER A 5 7.22 33.48 -4.52
C SER A 5 7.55 32.94 -3.12
N TYR A 6 6.93 31.82 -2.76
CA TYR A 6 7.00 31.24 -1.43
C TYR A 6 7.22 29.74 -1.50
N VAL A 7 8.02 29.22 -0.58
CA VAL A 7 7.99 27.79 -0.26
C VAL A 7 6.97 27.61 0.85
N VAL A 8 5.95 26.79 0.60
CA VAL A 8 4.89 26.50 1.56
C VAL A 8 5.00 25.05 2.00
N TYR A 9 5.10 24.86 3.31
CA TYR A 9 5.03 23.56 3.96
C TYR A 9 3.60 23.30 4.40
N THR A 10 2.97 22.27 3.83
CA THR A 10 1.60 21.86 4.11
C THR A 10 1.61 20.61 4.97
N ARG A 11 1.19 20.75 6.24
CA ARG A 11 0.94 19.62 7.12
C ARG A 11 -0.46 19.09 6.87
N GLY A 12 -0.56 17.79 6.71
CA GLY A 12 -1.85 17.11 6.62
C GLY A 12 -1.70 15.64 6.97
N SER A 13 -2.71 14.87 6.65
CA SER A 13 -2.67 13.42 6.78
C SER A 13 -3.50 12.81 5.67
N PHE A 14 -3.08 11.65 5.19
CA PHE A 14 -3.90 10.83 4.30
C PHE A 14 -4.42 9.62 5.06
N ILE A 15 -5.57 9.11 4.65
CA ILE A 15 -6.15 7.88 5.18
C ILE A 15 -6.07 6.86 4.04
N CYS A 16 -5.38 5.75 4.28
CA CYS A 16 -5.27 4.69 3.29
C CYS A 16 -6.58 3.91 3.23
N LYS A 17 -7.03 3.55 2.03
CA LYS A 17 -8.29 2.81 1.89
C LYS A 17 -8.19 1.48 2.65
N GLY A 18 -9.14 1.23 3.56
CA GLY A 18 -9.15 0.03 4.41
C GLY A 18 -8.31 0.13 5.69
N ILE A 19 -7.71 1.29 5.96
CA ILE A 19 -6.97 1.57 7.20
C ILE A 19 -7.54 2.86 7.79
N ASP A 20 -8.07 2.80 9.02
CA ASP A 20 -8.69 3.97 9.66
C ASP A 20 -7.65 4.94 10.24
N THR A 21 -6.45 4.44 10.56
CA THR A 21 -5.36 5.26 11.08
C THR A 21 -4.84 6.19 9.99
N SER A 22 -4.92 7.49 10.25
CA SER A 22 -4.36 8.50 9.35
C SER A 22 -2.84 8.47 9.37
N ALA A 23 -2.19 8.58 8.21
CA ALA A 23 -0.75 8.78 8.06
C ALA A 23 -0.43 10.28 8.00
N PRO A 24 0.20 10.86 9.04
CA PRO A 24 0.68 12.24 9.02
C PRO A 24 1.70 12.45 7.89
N SER A 25 1.63 13.61 7.25
CA SER A 25 2.51 13.95 6.14
C SER A 25 2.81 15.44 6.08
N LEU A 26 3.94 15.76 5.46
CA LEU A 26 4.42 17.11 5.23
C LEU A 26 4.81 17.23 3.75
N TRP A 27 4.10 18.07 3.01
CA TRP A 27 4.42 18.39 1.62
C TRP A 27 5.04 19.78 1.54
N SER A 28 6.05 19.95 0.67
CA SER A 28 6.56 21.26 0.30
C SER A 28 6.14 21.59 -1.13
N SER A 29 5.78 22.85 -1.36
CA SER A 29 5.39 23.34 -2.68
C SER A 29 5.97 24.72 -2.91
N TYR A 30 6.45 24.96 -4.13
CA TYR A 30 6.83 26.30 -4.55
C TYR A 30 5.61 27.00 -5.14
N ILE A 31 5.20 28.11 -4.54
CA ILE A 31 4.07 28.91 -4.97
C ILE A 31 4.59 30.18 -5.61
N VAL A 32 4.14 30.44 -6.83
CA VAL A 32 4.44 31.67 -7.56
C VAL A 32 3.18 32.50 -7.74
N ARG A 33 3.33 33.82 -7.70
CA ARG A 33 2.25 34.76 -7.99
C ARG A 33 2.25 35.10 -9.48
N ASP A 34 1.11 34.92 -10.15
CA ASP A 34 0.94 35.32 -11.54
C ASP A 34 0.73 36.83 -11.69
N SER A 35 0.87 37.31 -12.93
CA SER A 35 0.71 38.73 -13.27
C SER A 35 -0.69 39.30 -12.98
N ASP A 36 -1.71 38.43 -12.91
CA ASP A 36 -3.09 38.78 -12.52
C ASP A 36 -3.31 38.82 -11.00
N GLY A 37 -2.26 38.50 -10.23
CA GLY A 37 -2.27 38.49 -8.78
C GLY A 37 -2.70 37.17 -8.14
N SER A 38 -3.08 36.16 -8.94
CA SER A 38 -3.41 34.80 -8.46
C SER A 38 -2.16 34.02 -8.06
N TYR A 39 -2.34 32.94 -7.29
CA TYR A 39 -1.25 32.06 -6.85
C TYR A 39 -1.40 30.67 -7.49
N LYS A 40 -0.28 30.10 -7.93
CA LYS A 40 -0.21 28.73 -8.48
C LYS A 40 0.96 27.97 -7.88
N ILE A 41 0.79 26.65 -7.76
CA ILE A 41 1.87 25.73 -7.42
C ILE A 41 2.68 25.48 -8.70
N LEU A 42 3.99 25.68 -8.63
CA LEU A 42 4.90 25.35 -9.71
C LEU A 42 5.21 23.84 -9.67
N GLY A 43 4.65 23.09 -10.62
CA GLY A 43 4.74 21.62 -10.63
C GLY A 43 6.02 21.04 -11.25
N ASP A 44 6.67 21.76 -12.16
CA ASP A 44 7.87 21.28 -12.89
C ASP A 44 9.17 21.75 -12.21
N LEU A 45 9.41 21.22 -11.00
CA LEU A 45 10.56 21.59 -10.19
C LEU A 45 11.87 20.92 -10.67
N GLU A 46 11.78 19.74 -11.29
CA GLU A 46 12.94 19.00 -11.77
C GLU A 46 13.70 19.75 -12.88
N GLN A 47 12.98 20.52 -13.69
CA GLN A 47 13.59 21.36 -14.73
C GLN A 47 14.06 22.72 -14.20
N ASN A 48 13.71 23.10 -12.96
CA ASN A 48 14.08 24.37 -12.34
C ASN A 48 15.07 24.20 -11.18
N LYS A 49 16.34 24.01 -11.55
CA LYS A 49 17.42 23.76 -10.59
C LYS A 49 17.60 24.85 -9.53
N GLU A 50 17.38 26.13 -9.86
CA GLU A 50 17.50 27.22 -8.89
C GLU A 50 16.45 27.09 -7.78
N VAL A 51 15.21 26.76 -8.15
CA VAL A 51 14.12 26.56 -7.20
C VAL A 51 14.34 25.30 -6.37
N SER A 52 14.76 24.19 -6.99
CA SER A 52 15.04 22.95 -6.26
C SER A 52 16.17 23.14 -5.24
N ASP A 53 17.27 23.78 -5.63
CA ASP A 53 18.43 24.00 -4.75
C ASP A 53 18.05 24.89 -3.54
N TYR A 54 17.21 25.89 -3.76
CA TYR A 54 16.68 26.71 -2.67
C TYR A 54 15.74 25.94 -1.74
N MET A 55 14.77 25.18 -2.29
CA MET A 55 13.89 24.34 -1.48
C MET A 55 14.68 23.31 -0.65
N ASP A 56 15.75 22.77 -1.21
CA ASP A 56 16.68 21.89 -0.50
C ASP A 56 17.45 22.63 0.59
N SER A 57 17.88 23.88 0.34
CA SER A 57 18.56 24.69 1.34
C SER A 57 17.67 24.96 2.57
N LEU A 58 16.36 25.20 2.37
CA LEU A 58 15.41 25.43 3.46
C LEU A 58 15.22 24.21 4.36
N LYS A 59 15.50 22.98 3.89
CA LYS A 59 15.48 21.78 4.76
C LYS A 59 16.48 21.87 5.91
N PHE A 60 17.47 22.75 5.80
CA PHE A 60 18.48 22.96 6.82
C PHE A 60 18.14 24.10 7.80
N ASP A 61 17.06 24.84 7.58
CA ASP A 61 16.58 25.85 8.52
C ASP A 61 16.01 25.18 9.78
N GLU A 62 16.28 25.77 10.95
CA GLU A 62 15.97 25.15 12.25
C GLU A 62 14.47 24.94 12.48
N ASP A 63 13.64 25.86 12.01
CA ASP A 63 12.18 25.76 12.08
C ASP A 63 11.64 24.68 11.14
N VAL A 64 12.19 24.55 9.93
CA VAL A 64 11.84 23.49 8.98
C VAL A 64 12.27 22.12 9.48
N LYS A 65 13.48 21.99 10.05
CA LYS A 65 13.93 20.75 10.70
C LYS A 65 12.99 20.36 11.83
N LYS A 66 12.63 21.32 12.70
CA LYS A 66 11.70 21.08 13.81
C LYS A 66 10.34 20.62 13.29
N LEU A 67 9.77 21.31 12.31
CA LEU A 67 8.50 20.93 11.70
C LEU A 67 8.55 19.53 11.09
N THR A 68 9.63 19.21 10.38
CA THR A 68 9.84 17.89 9.77
C THR A 68 9.94 16.81 10.83
N ALA A 69 10.71 17.04 11.89
CA ALA A 69 10.87 16.09 12.99
C ALA A 69 9.57 15.84 13.76
N GLU A 70 8.76 16.88 13.98
CA GLU A 70 7.44 16.75 14.63
C GLU A 70 6.49 15.87 13.79
N VAL A 71 6.40 16.12 12.48
CA VAL A 71 5.56 15.31 11.60
C VAL A 71 6.08 13.88 11.46
N GLN A 72 7.40 13.70 11.37
CA GLN A 72 8.03 12.38 11.30
C GLN A 72 7.76 11.56 12.56
N ALA A 73 7.84 12.16 13.75
CA ALA A 73 7.53 11.49 15.00
C ALA A 73 6.07 11.04 15.06
N ASP A 74 5.14 11.88 14.60
CA ASP A 74 3.71 11.49 14.49
C ASP A 74 3.50 10.36 13.48
N TYR A 75 4.23 10.37 12.36
CA TYR A 75 4.20 9.33 11.33
C TYR A 75 4.74 7.98 11.83
N GLU A 76 5.86 7.99 12.56
CA GLU A 76 6.43 6.79 13.18
C GLU A 76 5.50 6.23 14.26
N LYS A 77 4.91 7.12 15.08
CA LYS A 77 3.93 6.74 16.09
C LYS A 77 2.71 6.08 15.45
N ALA A 78 2.16 6.66 14.38
CA ALA A 78 1.01 6.09 13.68
C ALA A 78 1.28 4.67 13.16
N GLN A 79 2.49 4.40 12.64
CA GLN A 79 2.89 3.06 12.19
C GLN A 79 3.15 2.08 13.35
N GLN A 80 3.64 2.57 14.49
CA GLN A 80 3.81 1.73 15.68
C GLN A 80 2.46 1.34 16.30
N ASP A 81 1.51 2.29 16.30
CA ASP A 81 0.18 2.10 16.86
C ASP A 81 -0.72 1.25 15.91
N ASP A 82 -0.41 1.19 14.61
CA ASP A 82 -1.16 0.43 13.60
C ASP A 82 -0.21 -0.35 12.65
N THR A 83 -0.12 -1.67 12.89
CA THR A 83 0.71 -2.57 12.09
C THR A 83 0.20 -2.77 10.65
N ALA A 84 -1.10 -2.60 10.40
CA ALA A 84 -1.67 -2.66 9.05
C ALA A 84 -1.26 -1.42 8.24
N LEU A 85 -1.25 -0.24 8.88
CA LEU A 85 -0.69 0.97 8.30
C LEU A 85 0.79 0.81 7.98
N ALA A 86 1.59 0.28 8.92
CA ALA A 86 3.01 0.04 8.69
C ALA A 86 3.27 -0.92 7.53
N ALA A 87 2.54 -2.04 7.46
CA ALA A 87 2.65 -3.01 6.38
C ALA A 87 2.29 -2.38 5.02
N PHE A 88 1.19 -1.63 4.95
CA PHE A 88 0.77 -0.94 3.74
C PHE A 88 1.82 0.05 3.25
N LEU A 89 2.33 0.91 4.13
CA LEU A 89 3.32 1.93 3.78
C LEU A 89 4.67 1.32 3.35
N ASN A 90 5.10 0.22 3.96
CA ASN A 90 6.30 -0.50 3.52
C ASN A 90 6.16 -1.11 2.13
N GLY A 91 4.92 -1.44 1.71
CA GLY A 91 4.61 -1.93 0.36
C GLY A 91 4.48 -0.83 -0.70
N LEU A 92 4.44 0.46 -0.33
CA LEU A 92 4.40 1.55 -1.30
C LEU A 92 5.76 1.67 -2.01
N GLY A 93 5.80 1.29 -3.29
CA GLY A 93 7.00 1.40 -4.14
C GLY A 93 7.44 0.07 -4.77
N GLU A 94 6.87 -1.05 -4.34
CA GLU A 94 6.86 -2.27 -5.15
C GLU A 94 5.78 -2.08 -6.24
N GLU A 95 6.06 -2.47 -7.49
CA GLU A 95 5.03 -2.53 -8.53
C GLU A 95 3.99 -3.57 -8.10
N VAL A 96 2.94 -3.12 -7.43
CA VAL A 96 1.80 -3.96 -7.06
C VAL A 96 0.92 -4.09 -8.30
N ASP A 97 1.06 -5.21 -9.00
CA ASP A 97 -0.01 -5.71 -9.85
C ASP A 97 -1.26 -5.82 -8.97
N SER A 98 -2.31 -5.12 -9.37
CA SER A 98 -3.43 -4.76 -8.50
C SER A 98 -4.36 -5.95 -8.26
N THR A 99 -3.92 -6.87 -7.42
CA THR A 99 -4.79 -7.84 -6.76
C THR A 99 -4.24 -8.08 -5.37
N THR A 100 -4.91 -7.51 -4.38
CA THR A 100 -4.69 -7.83 -2.98
C THR A 100 -4.81 -9.33 -2.77
N SER A 101 -3.70 -10.00 -2.47
CA SER A 101 -3.67 -11.25 -1.73
C SER A 101 -2.34 -11.32 -1.01
N GLN A 102 -2.43 -11.71 0.26
CA GLN A 102 -1.31 -11.77 1.17
C GLN A 102 -0.14 -12.53 0.54
N THR A 103 1.03 -11.89 0.52
CA THR A 103 2.29 -12.57 0.27
C THR A 103 2.63 -13.42 1.49
N SER A 104 2.08 -14.63 1.54
CA SER A 104 2.87 -15.78 1.95
C SER A 104 3.56 -16.30 0.68
N ASP A 105 4.89 -16.41 0.72
CA ASP A 105 5.72 -17.00 -0.33
C ASP A 105 4.98 -18.14 -1.04
N GLY A 106 4.60 -17.90 -2.30
CA GLY A 106 3.67 -18.72 -3.05
C GLY A 106 4.17 -20.15 -3.19
N THR A 107 3.75 -21.00 -2.27
CA THR A 107 3.95 -22.44 -2.38
C THR A 107 2.91 -22.94 -3.37
N THR A 108 3.36 -23.48 -4.51
CA THR A 108 2.47 -24.17 -5.44
C THR A 108 2.32 -25.61 -4.99
N MET A 109 1.09 -26.08 -4.87
CA MET A 109 0.78 -27.49 -4.61
C MET A 109 0.07 -28.11 -5.81
N THR A 110 0.20 -29.42 -5.96
CA THR A 110 -0.44 -30.18 -7.03
C THR A 110 -1.62 -30.96 -6.46
N VAL A 111 -2.74 -30.96 -7.17
CA VAL A 111 -3.93 -31.75 -6.81
C VAL A 111 -3.60 -33.24 -6.96
N ALA A 112 -3.68 -33.96 -5.84
CA ALA A 112 -3.36 -35.38 -5.77
C ALA A 112 -4.49 -36.27 -6.30
N GLU A 113 -5.75 -35.86 -6.10
CA GLU A 113 -6.96 -36.49 -6.62
C GLU A 113 -8.02 -35.40 -6.86
N GLY A 114 -8.90 -35.58 -7.86
CA GLY A 114 -9.91 -34.58 -8.21
C GLY A 114 -10.75 -34.15 -7.01
N CYS A 115 -10.89 -32.83 -6.80
CA CYS A 115 -11.43 -32.27 -5.56
C CYS A 115 -12.37 -31.08 -5.80
N ASN A 116 -13.23 -30.80 -4.81
CA ASN A 116 -14.13 -29.65 -4.85
C ASN A 116 -13.44 -28.42 -4.24
N VAL A 117 -13.59 -27.28 -4.92
CA VAL A 117 -13.24 -25.97 -4.38
C VAL A 117 -14.45 -25.37 -3.69
N ARG A 118 -14.26 -24.88 -2.47
CA ARG A 118 -15.33 -24.33 -1.62
C ARG A 118 -15.13 -22.86 -1.32
N SER A 119 -16.21 -22.13 -1.03
CA SER A 119 -16.19 -20.72 -0.63
C SER A 119 -15.86 -20.49 0.85
N ALA A 120 -15.87 -21.54 1.67
CA ALA A 120 -15.54 -21.49 3.10
C ALA A 120 -14.79 -22.76 3.55
N ALA A 121 -14.03 -22.67 4.64
CA ALA A 121 -13.26 -23.75 5.26
C ALA A 121 -14.15 -24.77 6.01
N ASN A 122 -15.16 -25.32 5.34
CA ASN A 122 -16.06 -26.33 5.87
C ASN A 122 -16.56 -27.31 4.80
N SER A 123 -17.19 -28.40 5.21
CA SER A 123 -17.66 -29.48 4.34
C SER A 123 -19.11 -29.32 3.87
N ASP A 124 -19.74 -28.15 4.04
CA ASP A 124 -21.13 -27.90 3.66
C ASP A 124 -21.30 -27.96 2.13
N GLU A 125 -22.25 -28.77 1.65
CA GLU A 125 -22.47 -28.98 0.21
C GLU A 125 -22.86 -27.70 -0.54
N ASP A 126 -23.54 -26.77 0.14
CA ASP A 126 -23.98 -25.49 -0.43
C ASP A 126 -22.82 -24.52 -0.73
N ASN A 127 -21.61 -24.80 -0.23
CA ASN A 127 -20.44 -23.94 -0.38
C ASN A 127 -19.52 -24.35 -1.54
N ILE A 128 -19.89 -25.35 -2.34
CA ILE A 128 -19.09 -25.78 -3.50
C ILE A 128 -19.19 -24.72 -4.60
N ILE A 129 -18.04 -24.13 -4.97
CA ILE A 129 -17.94 -23.09 -6.01
C ILE A 129 -17.30 -23.61 -7.30
N GLY A 130 -16.68 -24.79 -7.26
CA GLY A 130 -16.02 -25.37 -8.41
C GLY A 130 -15.32 -26.69 -8.08
N GLY A 131 -14.48 -27.13 -9.00
CA GLY A 131 -13.67 -28.33 -8.86
C GLY A 131 -12.33 -28.20 -9.57
N LEU A 132 -11.39 -29.04 -9.16
CA LEU A 132 -10.06 -29.19 -9.73
C LEU A 132 -9.83 -30.66 -10.08
N ASP A 133 -9.11 -30.90 -11.16
CA ASP A 133 -8.74 -32.23 -11.62
C ASP A 133 -7.37 -32.65 -11.06
N GLU A 134 -7.12 -33.96 -11.02
CA GLU A 134 -5.81 -34.49 -10.62
C GLU A 134 -4.70 -33.93 -11.52
N GLY A 135 -3.62 -33.44 -10.89
CA GLY A 135 -2.50 -32.83 -11.58
C GLY A 135 -2.60 -31.31 -11.76
N ASP A 136 -3.75 -30.69 -11.45
CA ASP A 136 -3.87 -29.23 -11.45
C ASP A 136 -2.93 -28.61 -10.43
N GLN A 137 -2.36 -27.44 -10.77
CA GLN A 137 -1.51 -26.67 -9.88
C GLN A 137 -2.27 -25.51 -9.29
N VAL A 138 -2.19 -25.35 -7.97
CA VAL A 138 -2.85 -24.27 -7.24
C VAL A 138 -1.83 -23.45 -6.46
N GLN A 139 -2.06 -22.13 -6.42
CA GLN A 139 -1.27 -21.24 -5.58
C GLN A 139 -1.86 -21.22 -4.17
N VAL A 140 -1.06 -21.58 -3.17
CA VAL A 140 -1.47 -21.53 -1.77
C VAL A 140 -1.37 -20.09 -1.25
N LEU A 141 -2.50 -19.60 -0.74
CA LEU A 141 -2.64 -18.30 -0.09
C LEU A 141 -2.56 -18.39 1.44
N GLY A 142 -2.76 -19.59 2.00
CA GLY A 142 -2.80 -19.81 3.44
C GLY A 142 -3.39 -21.17 3.83
N GLN A 143 -3.57 -21.37 5.13
CA GLN A 143 -4.20 -22.58 5.68
C GLN A 143 -5.08 -22.22 6.88
N GLU A 144 -6.28 -22.77 6.90
CA GLU A 144 -7.25 -22.67 8.00
C GLU A 144 -7.63 -24.07 8.47
N GLY A 145 -6.99 -24.53 9.55
CA GLY A 145 -7.16 -25.88 10.05
C GLY A 145 -6.76 -26.92 9.01
N ASP A 146 -7.69 -27.78 8.61
CA ASP A 146 -7.45 -28.81 7.59
C ASP A 146 -7.70 -28.31 6.16
N TRP A 147 -7.99 -27.03 5.96
CA TRP A 147 -8.29 -26.42 4.66
C TRP A 147 -7.14 -25.53 4.18
N ILE A 148 -6.78 -25.69 2.91
CA ILE A 148 -5.82 -24.86 2.21
C ILE A 148 -6.59 -23.78 1.45
N GLN A 149 -6.20 -22.53 1.67
CA GLN A 149 -6.68 -21.38 0.92
C GLN A 149 -5.92 -21.31 -0.39
N ILE A 150 -6.66 -21.21 -1.50
CA ILE A 150 -6.11 -21.12 -2.84
C ILE A 150 -6.68 -19.92 -3.59
N GLU A 151 -5.95 -19.45 -4.59
CA GLU A 151 -6.51 -18.59 -5.63
C GLU A 151 -7.34 -19.47 -6.59
N TYR A 152 -8.59 -19.07 -6.84
CA TYR A 152 -9.49 -19.75 -7.76
C TYR A 152 -10.40 -18.73 -8.45
N ASP A 153 -10.26 -18.56 -9.76
CA ASP A 153 -11.08 -17.66 -10.60
C ASP A 153 -11.18 -16.21 -10.07
N GLY A 154 -10.08 -15.67 -9.55
CA GLY A 154 -10.00 -14.29 -9.03
C GLY A 154 -10.56 -14.11 -7.62
N GLN A 155 -10.88 -15.21 -6.91
CA GLN A 155 -11.35 -15.20 -5.53
C GLN A 155 -10.64 -16.25 -4.67
N THR A 156 -10.80 -16.18 -3.35
CA THR A 156 -10.27 -17.18 -2.43
C THR A 156 -11.17 -18.42 -2.41
N GLY A 157 -10.60 -19.58 -2.73
CA GLY A 157 -11.21 -20.89 -2.58
C GLY A 157 -10.56 -21.71 -1.47
N TYR A 158 -11.25 -22.76 -1.02
CA TYR A 158 -10.79 -23.66 0.03
C TYR A 158 -10.80 -25.10 -0.47
N VAL A 159 -9.69 -25.80 -0.32
CA VAL A 159 -9.51 -27.23 -0.65
C VAL A 159 -9.01 -27.97 0.58
N TYR A 160 -9.49 -29.19 0.80
CA TYR A 160 -9.02 -29.99 1.93
C TYR A 160 -7.53 -30.36 1.75
N SER A 161 -6.71 -30.10 2.76
CA SER A 161 -5.24 -30.26 2.70
C SER A 161 -4.78 -31.65 2.26
N GLY A 162 -5.51 -32.70 2.63
CA GLY A 162 -5.20 -34.08 2.23
C GLY A 162 -5.35 -34.39 0.73
N LEU A 163 -5.83 -33.44 -0.07
CA LEU A 163 -6.01 -33.58 -1.53
C LEU A 163 -4.93 -32.84 -2.33
N LEU A 164 -3.97 -32.21 -1.67
CA LEU A 164 -2.87 -31.45 -2.27
C LEU A 164 -1.52 -32.03 -1.84
N GLN A 165 -0.52 -32.03 -2.74
CA GLN A 165 0.86 -32.51 -2.49
C GLN A 165 1.95 -31.59 -3.07
#